data_AF-A0A528CJD1-F1
#
_entry.id   AF-A0A528CJD1-F1
#
_cell.length_a   1.000
_cell.length_b   1.000
_cell.length_c   1.000
_cell.angle_alpha   90.00
_cell.angle_beta   90.00
_cell.angle_gamma   90.00
#
_symmetry.space_group_name_H-M   'P 1'
#
loop_
_entity.id
_entity.type
_entity.pdbx_description
1 polymer ?
#
loop_
_entity_poly.entity_id
_entity_poly.type
_entity_poly.pdbx_seq_one_letter_code
_entity_poly.pdbx_strand_id
1 'polypeptide(L)' 'MTLYRANPKHGVAWITGGSSGIGRSLAKDLAAQGYV' A
#
# COMPACT_ATOMS: atom_id res chain seq x y z
N MET A 1 0.17 -16.30 18.46
CA MET A 1 -0.32 -15.06 17.82
C MET A 1 0.08 -15.07 16.36
N THR A 2 -0.84 -14.82 15.44
CA THR A 2 -0.54 -14.68 14.01
C THR A 2 -0.01 -13.28 13.73
N LEU A 3 0.93 -13.17 12.79
CA LEU A 3 1.46 -11.87 12.36
C LEU A 3 0.35 -11.07 11.67
N TYR A 4 0.11 -9.86 12.15
CA TYR A 4 -0.83 -8.94 11.53
C TYR A 4 -0.37 -8.59 10.10
N ARG A 5 -1.30 -8.67 9.14
CA ARG A 5 -1.14 -8.17 7.77
C ARG A 5 -2.31 -7.23 7.48
N ALA A 6 -2.00 -5.98 7.15
CA ALA A 6 -3.01 -5.01 6.79
C ALA A 6 -3.75 -5.44 5.51
N ASN A 7 -4.99 -5.00 5.39
CA ASN A 7 -5.77 -5.03 4.16
C ASN A 7 -6.48 -3.67 4.00
N PRO A 8 -7.04 -3.35 2.83
CA PRO A 8 -7.65 -2.03 2.57
C PRO A 8 -8.76 -1.62 3.55
N LYS A 9 -9.44 -2.58 4.18
CA LYS A 9 -10.52 -2.30 5.14
C LYS A 9 -10.00 -1.78 6.49
N HIS A 10 -8.70 -1.85 6.72
CA HIS A 10 -8.08 -1.40 7.96
C HIS A 10 -7.68 0.08 7.93
N GLY A 11 -7.62 0.72 6.75
CA GLY A 11 -7.31 2.15 6.63
C GLY A 11 -6.48 2.52 5.39
N VAL A 12 -5.77 3.64 5.50
CA VAL A 12 -5.02 4.29 4.41
C VAL A 12 -3.57 3.80 4.37
N ALA A 13 -3.02 3.63 3.17
CA ALA A 13 -1.60 3.31 2.94
C ALA A 13 -0.80 4.60 2.67
N TRP A 14 0.18 4.89 3.52
CA TRP A 14 1.09 6.04 3.34
C TRP A 14 2.43 5.59 2.77
N ILE A 15 2.81 6.12 1.60
CA ILE A 15 4.01 5.70 0.87
C ILE A 15 4.94 6.92 0.69
N THR A 16 6.17 6.81 1.16
CA THR A 16 7.22 7.79 0.87
C THR A 16 7.95 7.43 -0.44
N GLY A 17 8.44 8.44 -1.16
CA GLY A 17 9.15 8.21 -2.43
C GLY A 17 8.28 7.64 -3.57
N GLY A 18 6.96 7.84 -3.52
CA GLY A 18 6.00 7.30 -4.49
C GLY A 18 6.08 7.88 -5.92
N SER A 19 6.97 8.84 -6.18
CA SER A 19 7.08 9.52 -7.47
C SER A 19 7.80 8.69 -8.55
N SER A 20 8.65 7.74 -8.17
CA SER A 20 9.41 6.91 -9.12
C SER A 20 9.83 5.55 -8.53
N GLY A 21 10.43 4.70 -9.38
CA GLY A 21 10.99 3.41 -8.97
C GLY A 21 10.01 2.50 -8.22
N ILE A 22 10.52 1.84 -7.18
CA ILE A 22 9.77 0.87 -6.36
C ILE A 22 8.57 1.53 -5.68
N GLY A 23 8.73 2.74 -5.14
CA GLY A 23 7.65 3.46 -4.46
C GLY A 23 6.46 3.72 -5.39
N ARG A 24 6.72 4.10 -6.65
CA ARG A 24 5.66 4.31 -7.65
C ARG A 24 4.94 3.01 -8.04
N SER A 25 5.69 1.92 -8.23
CA SER A 25 5.08 0.62 -8.56
C SER A 25 4.20 0.14 -7.42
N LEU A 26 4.73 0.15 -6.19
CA LEU A 26 4.00 -0.26 -5.00
C LEU A 26 2.72 0.56 -4.78
N ALA A 27 2.79 1.89 -4.97
CA ALA A 27 1.61 2.75 -4.85
C ALA A 27 0.49 2.36 -5.82
N LYS A 28 0.85 2.04 -7.08
CA LYS A 28 -0.12 1.57 -8.07
C LYS A 28 -0.69 0.20 -7.72
N ASP A 29 0.15 -0.71 -7.26
CA ASP A 29 -0.26 -2.07 -6.92
C ASP A 29 -1.20 -2.07 -5.71
N LEU A 30 -0.92 -1.24 -4.69
CA LEU A 30 -1.79 -1.10 -3.52
C LEU A 30 -3.11 -0.41 -3.89
N ALA A 31 -3.09 0.65 -4.71
CA ALA A 31 -4.31 1.27 -5.21
C ALA A 31 -5.19 0.28 -6.00
N ALA A 32 -4.58 -0.57 -6.85
CA ALA A 32 -5.28 -1.61 -7.59
C ALA A 32 -5.89 -2.70 -6.66
N GLN A 33 -5.27 -2.94 -5.51
CA GLN A 33 -5.80 -3.82 -4.46
C GLN A 33 -6.90 -3.15 -3.61
N GLY A 34 -7.19 -1.87 -3.83
CA GLY A 34 -8.25 -1.11 -3.16
C GLY A 34 -7.79 -0.36 -1.91
N TYR A 35 -6.49 -0.32 -1.63
CA TYR A 35 -5.97 0.60 -0.61
C TYR A 35 -6.16 2.05 -1.06
N VAL A 36 -6.51 2.92 -0.10
CA VAL A 36 -6.61 4.37 -0.27
C VAL A 36 -5.38 5.03 0.31
#